data_AF-A0A2R6XFR6-F1
#
_entry.id   AF-A0A2R6XFR6-F1
#
_cell.length_a   1.000
_cell.length_b   1.000
_cell.length_c   1.000
_cell.angle_alpha   90.00
_cell.angle_beta   90.00
_cell.angle_gamma   90.00
#
_symmetry.space_group_name_H-M   'P 1'
#
loop_
_entity.id
_entity.type
_entity.pdbx_description
1 polymer ?
#
loop_
_entity_poly.entity_id
_entity_poly.type
_entity_poly.pdbx_seq_one_letter_code
_entity_poly.pdbx_strand_id
1 'polypeptide(L)'
;MAEGWRVLVHGGVALTTDPGPAAAFLRASTPGAYTTTRTLDGASSLLLWERHMARLSESLSLLHQASPHLYPHLREGIDVKKLVLPSIAESLAKSIELRRAEEEINLTVLLCGSEKEQAQDSSGCEVYVHASNYRAVNRDEILPGARVAVMGPGRELARAKYSLWASTRQVLENVKPSNINEIILSNDGDSLLEGTLTNFFVVKVRDSKTWNEENHQKAAESDDHSRFQLTDYEVLTAPLSAGVLPGVMRNLVIEWFADSSTRDKHSDASLRVQALDSRLGPQAVHRNRMAKLQLGGVRESNATYP
;
A
#
# COMPACT_ATOMS: atom_id res chain seq x y z
N MET A 1 -23.17 17.16 1.05
CA MET A 1 -22.09 16.59 0.23
C MET A 1 -22.69 16.27 -1.11
N ALA A 2 -22.33 16.96 -2.20
CA ALA A 2 -22.82 16.54 -3.52
C ALA A 2 -22.30 15.12 -3.77
N GLU A 3 -23.21 14.16 -3.92
CA GLU A 3 -22.85 12.76 -4.12
C GLU A 3 -22.05 12.64 -5.42
N GLY A 4 -20.79 12.21 -5.32
CA GLY A 4 -19.94 11.98 -6.49
C GLY A 4 -20.54 10.88 -7.38
N TRP A 5 -20.37 11.00 -8.70
CA TRP A 5 -20.86 9.99 -9.63
C TRP A 5 -20.03 8.70 -9.55
N ARG A 6 -20.69 7.58 -9.84
CA ARG A 6 -20.10 6.24 -9.83
C ARG A 6 -20.69 5.40 -10.95
N VAL A 7 -19.85 4.58 -11.57
CA VAL A 7 -20.23 3.65 -12.64
C VAL A 7 -19.69 2.27 -12.29
N LEU A 8 -20.47 1.22 -12.56
CA LEU A 8 -20.00 -0.15 -12.52
C LEU A 8 -20.25 -0.80 -13.88
N VAL A 9 -19.23 -1.43 -14.45
CA VAL A 9 -19.31 -2.21 -15.68
C VAL A 9 -18.97 -3.65 -15.37
N HIS A 10 -19.77 -4.58 -15.90
CA HIS A 10 -19.52 -6.02 -15.83
C HIS A 10 -19.50 -6.59 -17.25
N GLY A 11 -18.39 -7.24 -17.63
CA GLY A 11 -18.27 -7.92 -18.93
C GLY A 11 -18.52 -7.00 -20.14
N GLY A 12 -18.10 -5.74 -20.06
CA GLY A 12 -18.33 -4.74 -21.11
C GLY A 12 -19.71 -4.06 -21.09
N VAL A 13 -20.55 -4.33 -20.09
CA VAL A 13 -21.90 -3.75 -19.98
C VAL A 13 -22.03 -2.91 -18.71
N ALA A 14 -22.43 -1.65 -18.85
CA ALA A 14 -22.71 -0.77 -17.72
C ALA A 14 -23.95 -1.23 -16.95
N LEU A 15 -23.82 -1.32 -15.62
CA LEU A 15 -24.89 -1.66 -14.70
C LEU A 15 -25.61 -0.38 -14.24
N THR A 16 -26.91 -0.50 -13.98
CA THR A 16 -27.77 0.63 -13.59
C THR A 16 -27.78 0.90 -12.08
N THR A 17 -27.35 -0.08 -11.28
CA THR A 17 -27.30 0.02 -9.82
C THR A 17 -26.05 0.78 -9.37
N ASP A 18 -26.21 1.72 -8.43
CA ASP A 18 -25.07 2.37 -7.80
C ASP A 18 -24.22 1.34 -7.01
N PRO A 19 -22.94 1.16 -7.36
CA PRO A 19 -22.06 0.20 -6.68
C PRO A 19 -21.60 0.67 -5.30
N GLY A 20 -21.89 1.91 -4.91
CA GLY A 20 -21.30 2.55 -3.75
C GLY A 20 -19.79 2.79 -3.92
N PRO A 21 -19.09 3.23 -2.85
CA PRO A 21 -17.65 3.45 -2.89
C PRO A 21 -16.88 2.18 -3.29
N ALA A 22 -15.71 2.33 -3.92
CA ALA A 22 -14.91 1.19 -4.38
C ALA A 22 -14.64 0.15 -3.28
N ALA A 23 -14.43 0.59 -2.03
CA ALA A 23 -14.27 -0.32 -0.90
C ALA A 23 -15.55 -1.13 -0.60
N ALA A 24 -16.73 -0.55 -0.72
CA ALA A 24 -18.00 -1.26 -0.56
C ALA A 24 -18.22 -2.27 -1.69
N PHE A 25 -17.98 -1.85 -2.93
CA PHE A 25 -18.01 -2.73 -4.11
C PHE A 25 -17.07 -3.94 -3.95
N LEU A 26 -15.81 -3.73 -3.57
CA LEU A 26 -14.84 -4.82 -3.40
C LEU A 26 -15.24 -5.81 -2.30
N ARG A 27 -15.94 -5.35 -1.25
CA ARG A 27 -16.46 -6.22 -0.17
C ARG A 27 -17.69 -7.02 -0.58
N ALA A 28 -18.56 -6.42 -1.38
CA ALA A 28 -19.81 -7.03 -1.81
C ALA A 28 -19.63 -8.01 -2.99
N SER A 29 -18.50 -7.92 -3.69
CA SER A 29 -18.18 -8.77 -4.84
C SER A 29 -17.51 -10.09 -4.42
N THR A 30 -17.59 -11.08 -5.31
CA THR A 30 -16.78 -12.30 -5.20
C THR A 30 -15.30 -11.94 -5.03
N PRO A 31 -14.55 -12.56 -4.09
CA PRO A 31 -13.14 -12.25 -3.90
C PRO A 31 -12.29 -12.52 -5.15
N GLY A 32 -11.28 -11.67 -5.37
CA GLY A 32 -10.40 -11.80 -6.53
C GLY A 32 -9.26 -10.79 -6.58
N ALA A 33 -8.45 -10.86 -7.63
CA ALA A 33 -7.37 -9.93 -7.90
C ALA A 33 -7.93 -8.58 -8.36
N TYR A 34 -7.41 -7.48 -7.83
CA TYR A 34 -7.84 -6.15 -8.26
C TYR A 34 -6.69 -5.17 -8.43
N THR A 35 -6.91 -4.11 -9.19
CA THR A 35 -5.99 -2.96 -9.29
C THR A 35 -6.79 -1.67 -9.32
N THR A 36 -6.21 -0.59 -8.81
CA THR A 36 -6.81 0.74 -8.86
C THR A 36 -5.80 1.70 -9.46
N THR A 37 -6.24 2.49 -10.43
CA THR A 37 -5.47 3.60 -11.03
C THR A 37 -6.40 4.79 -11.22
N ARG A 38 -5.86 5.91 -11.71
CA ARG A 38 -6.65 7.08 -12.09
C ARG A 38 -6.25 7.56 -13.47
N THR A 39 -7.11 8.36 -14.09
CA THR A 39 -6.73 9.08 -15.29
C THR A 39 -5.86 10.30 -14.98
N LEU A 40 -5.12 10.78 -15.97
CA LEU A 40 -4.38 12.04 -15.97
C LEU A 40 -4.79 12.89 -17.17
N ASP A 41 -4.25 14.12 -17.24
CA ASP A 41 -4.25 14.97 -18.44
C ASP A 41 -5.65 15.14 -19.03
N GLY A 42 -6.60 15.55 -18.19
CA GLY A 42 -8.00 15.76 -18.60
C GLY A 42 -8.73 14.48 -18.99
N ALA A 43 -8.39 13.35 -18.34
CA ALA A 43 -8.91 12.02 -18.61
C ALA A 43 -8.47 11.37 -19.93
N SER A 44 -7.36 11.84 -20.52
CA SER A 44 -6.84 11.32 -21.80
C SER A 44 -5.91 10.11 -21.65
N SER A 45 -5.36 9.89 -20.46
CA SER A 45 -4.39 8.82 -20.19
C SER A 45 -4.63 8.13 -18.85
N LEU A 46 -4.27 6.85 -18.74
CA LEU A 46 -4.29 6.11 -17.47
C LEU A 46 -2.92 6.12 -16.82
N LEU A 47 -2.85 6.52 -15.54
CA LEU A 47 -1.60 6.57 -14.78
C LEU A 47 -0.96 5.17 -14.69
N LEU A 48 0.26 5.03 -15.21
CA LEU A 48 1.10 3.84 -15.11
C LEU A 48 0.41 2.54 -15.56
N TRP A 49 -0.44 2.62 -16.59
CA TRP A 49 -1.34 1.54 -17.00
C TRP A 49 -0.69 0.17 -17.14
N GLU A 50 0.43 0.09 -17.87
CA GLU A 50 1.14 -1.18 -18.09
C GLU A 50 1.62 -1.81 -16.78
N ARG A 51 2.05 -1.01 -15.79
CA ARG A 51 2.46 -1.50 -14.47
C ARG A 51 1.26 -2.00 -13.66
N HIS A 52 0.11 -1.34 -13.79
CA HIS A 52 -1.13 -1.80 -13.17
C HIS A 52 -1.63 -3.12 -13.75
N MET A 53 -1.48 -3.34 -15.06
CA MET A 53 -1.81 -4.59 -15.73
C MET A 53 -0.86 -5.72 -15.38
N ALA A 54 0.45 -5.47 -15.36
CA ALA A 54 1.43 -6.46 -14.92
C ALA A 54 1.14 -6.92 -13.47
N ARG A 55 0.83 -5.98 -12.57
CA ARG A 55 0.47 -6.30 -11.18
C ARG A 55 -0.85 -7.06 -11.06
N LEU A 56 -1.84 -6.74 -11.91
CA LEU A 56 -3.12 -7.45 -11.93
C LEU A 56 -2.92 -8.90 -12.37
N SER A 57 -2.12 -9.14 -13.42
CA SER A 57 -1.74 -10.48 -13.88
C SER A 57 -0.96 -11.27 -12.82
N GLU A 58 0.00 -10.64 -12.15
CA GLU A 58 0.75 -11.28 -11.05
C GLU A 58 -0.19 -11.64 -9.89
N SER A 59 -1.08 -10.72 -9.49
CA SER A 59 -2.03 -10.96 -8.40
C SER A 59 -2.99 -12.10 -8.73
N LEU A 60 -3.50 -12.16 -9.97
CA LEU A 60 -4.34 -13.27 -10.42
C LEU A 60 -3.59 -14.61 -10.35
N SER A 61 -2.35 -14.64 -10.84
CA SER A 61 -1.52 -15.85 -10.84
C SER A 61 -1.23 -16.35 -9.43
N LEU A 62 -0.84 -15.44 -8.52
CA LEU A 62 -0.57 -15.76 -7.11
C LEU A 62 -1.82 -16.27 -6.38
N LEU A 63 -2.99 -15.65 -6.63
CA LEU A 63 -4.24 -16.08 -6.01
C LEU A 63 -4.72 -17.43 -6.55
N HIS A 64 -4.59 -17.67 -7.86
CA HIS A 64 -4.93 -18.96 -8.43
C HIS A 64 -4.02 -20.08 -7.88
N GLN A 65 -2.72 -19.83 -7.72
CA GLN A 65 -1.79 -20.79 -7.13
C GLN A 65 -2.11 -21.07 -5.65
N ALA A 66 -2.38 -20.03 -4.86
CA ALA A 66 -2.64 -20.17 -3.43
C ALA A 66 -4.05 -20.68 -3.12
N SER A 67 -5.02 -20.42 -4.00
CA SER A 67 -6.44 -20.73 -3.80
C SER A 67 -7.12 -21.03 -5.14
N PRO A 68 -6.85 -22.20 -5.77
CA PRO A 68 -7.38 -22.55 -7.09
C PRO A 68 -8.91 -22.52 -7.16
N HIS A 69 -9.58 -22.83 -6.04
CA HIS A 69 -11.04 -22.84 -5.91
C HIS A 69 -11.69 -21.46 -6.13
N LEU A 70 -10.95 -20.35 -5.99
CA LEU A 70 -11.45 -19.01 -6.33
C LEU A 70 -11.57 -18.80 -7.85
N TYR A 71 -10.91 -19.65 -8.63
CA TYR A 71 -10.76 -19.55 -10.07
C TYR A 71 -10.90 -20.94 -10.72
N PRO A 72 -12.03 -21.64 -10.53
CA PRO A 72 -12.18 -23.05 -10.86
C PRO A 72 -12.04 -23.34 -12.37
N HIS A 73 -12.31 -22.34 -13.20
CA HIS A 73 -12.28 -22.44 -14.66
C HIS A 73 -11.22 -21.55 -15.32
N LEU A 74 -10.31 -20.96 -14.53
CA LEU A 74 -9.27 -20.08 -15.07
C LEU A 74 -8.36 -20.86 -16.02
N ARG A 75 -8.10 -20.24 -17.17
CA ARG A 75 -7.18 -20.79 -18.17
C ARG A 75 -5.78 -20.26 -17.98
N GLU A 76 -4.81 -21.09 -18.35
CA GLU A 76 -3.43 -20.65 -18.47
C GLU A 76 -3.25 -19.69 -19.65
N GLY A 77 -2.30 -18.77 -19.52
CA GLY A 77 -1.90 -17.88 -20.62
C GLY A 77 -2.91 -16.79 -20.98
N ILE A 78 -3.88 -16.48 -20.12
CA ILE A 78 -4.83 -15.39 -20.41
C ILE A 78 -4.10 -14.05 -20.58
N ASP A 79 -4.50 -13.31 -21.61
CA ASP A 79 -4.07 -11.94 -21.81
C ASP A 79 -4.99 -11.01 -21.00
N VAL A 80 -4.61 -10.75 -19.75
CA VAL A 80 -5.37 -9.90 -18.82
C VAL A 80 -5.68 -8.54 -19.42
N LYS A 81 -4.75 -7.94 -20.17
CA LYS A 81 -4.94 -6.62 -20.78
C LYS A 81 -6.05 -6.66 -21.82
N LYS A 82 -6.06 -7.67 -22.70
CA LYS A 82 -7.16 -7.85 -23.67
C LYS A 82 -8.47 -8.17 -22.98
N LEU A 83 -8.44 -8.99 -21.93
CA LEU A 83 -9.63 -9.40 -21.17
C LEU A 83 -10.35 -8.19 -20.54
N VAL A 84 -9.61 -7.24 -19.95
CA VAL A 84 -10.23 -6.10 -19.25
C VAL A 84 -10.66 -4.97 -20.17
N LEU A 85 -10.11 -4.91 -21.39
CA LEU A 85 -10.25 -3.76 -22.29
C LEU A 85 -11.70 -3.39 -22.61
N PRO A 86 -12.63 -4.32 -22.92
CA PRO A 86 -14.02 -3.97 -23.19
C PRO A 86 -14.70 -3.28 -22.00
N SER A 87 -14.52 -3.81 -20.78
CA SER A 87 -15.12 -3.23 -19.58
C SER A 87 -14.51 -1.86 -19.25
N ILE A 88 -13.23 -1.65 -19.51
CA ILE A 88 -12.57 -0.35 -19.31
C ILE A 88 -13.06 0.68 -20.31
N ALA A 89 -13.17 0.31 -21.59
CA ALA A 89 -13.65 1.21 -22.64
C ALA A 89 -15.06 1.71 -22.34
N GLU A 90 -15.98 0.80 -21.99
CA GLU A 90 -17.34 1.16 -21.59
C GLU A 90 -17.35 2.02 -20.32
N SER A 91 -16.56 1.65 -19.31
CA SER A 91 -16.50 2.40 -18.06
C SER A 91 -15.99 3.81 -18.27
N LEU A 92 -14.98 4.01 -19.12
CA LEU A 92 -14.46 5.33 -19.47
C LEU A 92 -15.46 6.14 -20.28
N ALA A 93 -16.12 5.54 -21.28
CA ALA A 93 -17.15 6.22 -22.07
C ALA A 93 -18.24 6.81 -21.17
N LYS A 94 -18.79 5.99 -20.26
CA LYS A 94 -19.80 6.45 -19.29
C LYS A 94 -19.28 7.47 -18.29
N SER A 95 -18.06 7.29 -17.81
CA SER A 95 -17.45 8.22 -16.85
C SER A 95 -17.17 9.59 -17.46
N ILE A 96 -16.80 9.64 -18.76
CA ILE A 96 -16.56 10.90 -19.47
C ILE A 96 -17.85 11.71 -19.63
N GLU A 97 -19.00 11.05 -19.81
CA GLU A 97 -20.32 11.72 -19.88
C GLU A 97 -20.71 12.36 -18.53
N LEU A 98 -20.25 11.80 -17.41
CA LEU A 98 -20.63 12.22 -16.06
C LEU A 98 -19.62 13.19 -15.42
N ARG A 99 -18.35 13.12 -15.81
CA ARG A 99 -17.27 13.90 -15.19
C ARG A 99 -17.38 15.38 -15.48
N ARG A 100 -16.91 16.19 -14.54
CA ARG A 100 -16.60 17.60 -14.80
C ARG A 100 -15.22 17.72 -15.45
N ALA A 101 -14.97 18.85 -16.11
CA ALA A 101 -13.76 19.05 -16.93
C ALA A 101 -12.47 18.91 -16.10
N GLU A 102 -12.50 19.40 -14.88
CA GLU A 102 -11.42 19.39 -13.88
C GLU A 102 -11.28 18.08 -13.10
N GLU A 103 -12.25 17.16 -13.23
CA GLU A 103 -12.23 15.88 -12.56
C GLU A 103 -11.42 14.85 -13.36
N GLU A 104 -10.63 14.08 -12.63
CA GLU A 104 -10.09 12.82 -13.10
C GLU A 104 -11.04 11.68 -12.76
N ILE A 105 -10.79 10.51 -13.35
CA ILE A 105 -11.56 9.30 -13.12
C ILE A 105 -10.69 8.33 -12.32
N ASN A 106 -11.12 7.92 -11.14
CA ASN A 106 -10.53 6.79 -10.42
C ASN A 106 -11.17 5.49 -10.92
N LEU A 107 -10.35 4.53 -11.31
CA LEU A 107 -10.75 3.24 -11.88
C LEU A 107 -10.24 2.10 -11.01
N THR A 108 -11.16 1.23 -10.59
CA THR A 108 -10.85 -0.04 -9.92
C THR A 108 -11.31 -1.20 -10.78
N VAL A 109 -10.37 -2.03 -11.22
CA VAL A 109 -10.61 -3.25 -11.99
C VAL A 109 -10.50 -4.45 -11.06
N LEU A 110 -11.49 -5.34 -11.09
CA LEU A 110 -11.56 -6.58 -10.30
C LEU A 110 -11.74 -7.78 -11.26
N LEU A 111 -10.95 -8.82 -11.03
CA LEU A 111 -11.02 -10.12 -11.71
C LEU A 111 -11.39 -11.21 -10.72
N CYS A 112 -12.56 -11.82 -10.91
CA CYS A 112 -13.08 -12.93 -10.10
C CYS A 112 -13.16 -14.20 -10.95
N GLY A 113 -13.12 -15.38 -10.33
CA GLY A 113 -13.42 -16.61 -11.07
C GLY A 113 -14.88 -16.65 -11.49
N SER A 114 -15.15 -17.16 -12.70
CA SER A 114 -16.54 -17.43 -13.10
C SER A 114 -17.02 -18.72 -12.46
N GLU A 115 -18.25 -18.73 -11.94
CA GLU A 115 -18.91 -19.94 -11.42
C GLU A 115 -19.49 -20.82 -12.54
N LYS A 116 -19.66 -20.26 -13.73
CA LYS A 116 -20.24 -20.98 -14.87
C LYS A 116 -19.12 -21.62 -15.67
N GLU A 117 -19.27 -22.91 -15.94
CA GLU A 117 -18.51 -23.59 -16.99
C GLU A 117 -18.95 -22.99 -18.34
N GLN A 118 -18.22 -21.96 -18.77
CA GLN A 118 -18.52 -21.22 -19.98
C GLN A 118 -17.94 -21.93 -21.22
N ALA A 119 -18.33 -21.44 -22.40
CA ALA A 119 -17.89 -21.95 -23.69
C ALA A 119 -16.36 -22.13 -23.78
N GLN A 120 -15.95 -22.93 -24.76
CA GLN A 120 -14.56 -23.32 -25.01
C GLN A 120 -13.62 -22.14 -25.35
N ASP A 121 -14.10 -20.89 -25.39
CA ASP A 121 -13.31 -19.66 -25.60
C ASP A 121 -13.32 -18.70 -24.39
N SER A 122 -13.96 -19.05 -23.27
CA SER A 122 -14.01 -18.17 -22.09
C SER A 122 -12.66 -18.13 -21.33
N SER A 123 -12.36 -17.00 -20.69
CA SER A 123 -11.15 -16.87 -19.85
C SER A 123 -11.26 -17.58 -18.49
N GLY A 124 -12.47 -17.98 -18.09
CA GLY A 124 -12.77 -18.45 -16.74
C GLY A 124 -12.81 -17.33 -15.68
N CYS A 125 -12.75 -16.06 -16.11
CA CYS A 125 -12.77 -14.89 -15.24
C CYS A 125 -13.92 -13.94 -15.59
N GLU A 126 -14.53 -13.37 -14.55
CA GLU A 126 -15.45 -12.24 -14.64
C GLU A 126 -14.68 -10.93 -14.43
N VAL A 127 -15.05 -9.90 -15.20
CA VAL A 127 -14.39 -8.60 -15.19
C VAL A 127 -15.35 -7.53 -14.72
N TYR A 128 -15.04 -6.91 -13.59
CA TYR A 128 -15.73 -5.75 -13.08
C TYR A 128 -14.84 -4.51 -13.14
N VAL A 129 -15.41 -3.38 -13.58
CA VAL A 129 -14.74 -2.08 -13.57
C VAL A 129 -15.62 -1.08 -12.85
N HIS A 130 -15.16 -0.64 -11.69
CA HIS A 130 -15.73 0.47 -10.93
C HIS A 130 -15.02 1.76 -11.33
N ALA A 131 -15.79 2.79 -11.65
CA ALA A 131 -15.29 4.14 -11.87
C ALA A 131 -15.98 5.13 -10.95
N SER A 132 -15.25 6.14 -10.50
CA SER A 132 -15.81 7.27 -9.76
C SER A 132 -15.04 8.54 -10.03
N ASN A 133 -15.66 9.68 -9.70
CA ASN A 133 -14.96 10.95 -9.73
C ASN A 133 -13.75 10.94 -8.78
N TYR A 134 -12.67 11.57 -9.22
CA TYR A 134 -11.47 11.81 -8.44
C TYR A 134 -11.02 13.24 -8.62
N ARG A 135 -10.81 13.92 -7.49
CA ARG A 135 -10.23 15.25 -7.48
C ARG A 135 -8.81 15.15 -6.99
N ALA A 136 -7.86 15.36 -7.88
CA ALA A 136 -6.47 15.48 -7.48
C ALA A 136 -6.31 16.68 -6.54
N VAL A 137 -5.55 16.46 -5.46
CA VAL A 137 -5.10 17.55 -4.59
C VAL A 137 -4.27 18.50 -5.44
N ASN A 138 -4.51 19.80 -5.30
CA ASN A 138 -3.74 20.79 -6.04
C ASN A 138 -2.26 20.68 -5.62
N ARG A 139 -1.32 20.72 -6.57
CA ARG A 139 0.13 20.61 -6.26
C ARG A 139 0.62 21.71 -5.33
N ASP A 140 -0.04 22.86 -5.36
CA ASP A 140 0.31 24.02 -4.54
C ASP A 140 -0.38 23.99 -3.16
N GLU A 141 -1.25 23.02 -2.91
CA GLU A 141 -1.94 22.87 -1.63
C GLU A 141 -1.02 22.18 -0.61
N ILE A 142 -0.60 22.93 0.40
CA ILE A 142 0.11 22.37 1.56
C ILE A 142 -0.91 21.62 2.41
N LEU A 143 -0.92 20.29 2.26
CA LEU A 143 -1.74 19.43 3.11
C LEU A 143 -1.12 19.27 4.51
N PRO A 144 -1.94 19.19 5.57
CA PRO A 144 -1.44 18.81 6.88
C PRO A 144 -0.86 17.39 6.85
N GLY A 145 0.17 17.15 7.65
CA GLY A 145 0.75 15.81 7.82
C GLY A 145 -0.30 14.82 8.33
N ALA A 146 -0.29 13.61 7.76
CA ALA A 146 -1.17 12.53 8.21
C ALA A 146 -0.75 12.04 9.60
N ARG A 147 -1.71 11.86 10.50
CA ARG A 147 -1.51 11.14 11.76
C ARG A 147 -1.72 9.65 11.52
N VAL A 148 -0.77 8.84 11.96
CA VAL A 148 -0.82 7.38 11.80
C VAL A 148 -0.83 6.67 13.14
N ALA A 149 -1.42 5.47 13.18
CA ALA A 149 -1.33 4.56 14.31
C ALA A 149 -0.71 3.23 13.87
N VAL A 150 0.12 2.62 14.70
CA VAL A 150 0.67 1.28 14.45
C VAL A 150 -0.28 0.24 15.03
N MET A 151 -0.96 -0.51 14.17
CA MET A 151 -2.03 -1.43 14.58
C MET A 151 -2.18 -2.60 13.63
N GLY A 152 -2.47 -3.78 14.20
CA GLY A 152 -2.89 -4.96 13.44
C GLY A 152 -1.76 -5.65 12.66
N PRO A 153 -1.93 -6.95 12.37
CA PRO A 153 -0.93 -7.71 11.65
C PRO A 153 -0.88 -7.34 10.16
N GLY A 154 0.19 -7.77 9.50
CA GLY A 154 0.30 -7.76 8.05
C GLY A 154 -0.79 -8.58 7.36
N ARG A 155 -0.90 -8.39 6.04
CA ARG A 155 -1.95 -9.01 5.22
C ARG A 155 -1.60 -10.46 4.90
N GLU A 156 -2.58 -11.35 4.91
CA GLU A 156 -2.43 -12.66 4.29
C GLU A 156 -2.24 -12.52 2.77
N LEU A 157 -1.38 -13.36 2.19
CA LEU A 157 -1.02 -13.33 0.77
C LEU A 157 -0.64 -11.92 0.27
N ALA A 158 0.10 -11.16 1.10
CA ALA A 158 0.38 -9.74 0.87
C ALA A 158 0.95 -9.38 -0.50
N ARG A 159 1.66 -10.30 -1.16
CA ARG A 159 2.19 -10.08 -2.52
C ARG A 159 1.09 -9.87 -3.56
N ALA A 160 -0.08 -10.47 -3.37
CA ALA A 160 -1.23 -10.31 -4.25
C ALA A 160 -2.10 -9.13 -3.79
N LYS A 161 -2.60 -8.35 -4.74
CA LYS A 161 -3.62 -7.32 -4.46
C LYS A 161 -5.00 -8.00 -4.43
N TYR A 162 -5.29 -8.65 -3.30
CA TYR A 162 -6.49 -9.45 -3.08
C TYR A 162 -7.65 -8.62 -2.52
N SER A 163 -8.83 -8.68 -3.15
CA SER A 163 -10.00 -7.89 -2.74
C SER A 163 -10.56 -8.28 -1.37
N LEU A 164 -10.30 -9.49 -0.87
CA LEU A 164 -10.68 -9.91 0.48
C LEU A 164 -10.14 -8.97 1.56
N TRP A 165 -9.00 -8.31 1.29
CA TRP A 165 -8.43 -7.28 2.17
C TRP A 165 -9.39 -6.11 2.44
N ALA A 166 -10.33 -5.82 1.52
CA ALA A 166 -11.38 -4.82 1.75
C ALA A 166 -12.32 -5.19 2.89
N SER A 167 -12.58 -6.49 3.08
CA SER A 167 -13.42 -7.00 4.16
C SER A 167 -12.61 -7.17 5.44
N THR A 168 -11.43 -7.79 5.38
CA THR A 168 -10.67 -8.15 6.58
C THR A 168 -10.08 -6.94 7.30
N ARG A 169 -9.70 -5.87 6.58
CA ARG A 169 -9.22 -4.63 7.23
C ARG A 169 -10.31 -3.86 7.98
N GLN A 170 -11.59 -4.15 7.75
CA GLN A 170 -12.69 -3.41 8.39
C GLN A 170 -12.64 -3.50 9.92
N VAL A 171 -12.13 -4.60 10.46
CA VAL A 171 -11.90 -4.75 11.90
C VAL A 171 -10.97 -3.66 12.41
N LEU A 172 -9.87 -3.39 11.69
CA LEU A 172 -8.90 -2.36 12.03
C LEU A 172 -9.49 -0.95 11.84
N GLU A 173 -10.20 -0.71 10.74
CA GLU A 173 -10.87 0.58 10.48
C GLU A 173 -11.90 0.93 11.55
N ASN A 174 -12.64 -0.07 12.07
CA ASN A 174 -13.65 0.14 13.11
C ASN A 174 -13.05 0.54 14.46
N VAL A 175 -11.81 0.10 14.75
CA VAL A 175 -11.11 0.45 16.00
C VAL A 175 -10.11 1.59 15.82
N LYS A 176 -9.90 2.06 14.58
CA LYS A 176 -9.02 3.19 14.27
C LYS A 176 -9.51 4.44 14.99
N PRO A 177 -8.69 5.08 15.84
CA PRO A 177 -9.10 6.32 16.50
C PRO A 177 -9.48 7.40 15.46
N SER A 178 -10.50 8.20 15.76
CA SER A 178 -11.07 9.17 14.82
C SER A 178 -10.10 10.26 14.39
N ASN A 179 -9.06 10.53 15.18
CA ASN A 179 -8.01 11.50 14.85
C ASN A 179 -6.89 10.93 13.97
N ILE A 180 -6.92 9.63 13.63
CA ILE A 180 -5.91 8.95 12.82
C ILE A 180 -6.37 8.83 11.36
N ASN A 181 -5.48 9.20 10.45
CA ASN A 181 -5.70 9.17 9.00
C ASN A 181 -5.46 7.79 8.38
N GLU A 182 -4.46 7.05 8.86
CA GLU A 182 -4.04 5.76 8.30
C GLU A 182 -3.46 4.87 9.40
N ILE A 183 -3.58 3.55 9.23
CA ILE A 183 -2.94 2.56 10.09
C ILE A 183 -1.71 2.02 9.39
N ILE A 184 -0.59 1.92 10.11
CA ILE A 184 0.61 1.20 9.69
C ILE A 184 0.60 -0.19 10.36
N LEU A 185 0.65 -1.24 9.54
CA LEU A 185 0.60 -2.62 10.01
C LEU A 185 1.94 -3.04 10.63
N SER A 186 1.88 -3.88 11.66
CA SER A 186 3.04 -4.48 12.31
C SER A 186 2.67 -5.83 12.95
N ASN A 187 3.52 -6.83 12.77
CA ASN A 187 3.29 -8.17 13.32
C ASN A 187 3.72 -8.30 14.79
N ASP A 188 4.65 -7.46 15.24
CA ASP A 188 5.34 -7.54 16.53
C ASP A 188 5.31 -6.22 17.31
N GLY A 189 4.89 -5.12 16.68
CA GLY A 189 4.91 -3.76 17.25
C GLY A 189 6.21 -3.00 16.98
N ASP A 190 7.26 -3.68 16.53
CA ASP A 190 8.60 -3.12 16.31
C ASP A 190 8.89 -2.95 14.81
N SER A 191 8.52 -3.95 14.01
CA SER A 191 8.75 -4.01 12.57
C SER A 191 7.57 -3.37 11.83
N LEU A 192 7.81 -2.21 11.21
CA LEU A 192 6.82 -1.53 10.39
C LEU A 192 6.72 -2.16 8.99
N LEU A 193 5.50 -2.43 8.53
CA LEU A 193 5.23 -3.05 7.24
C LEU A 193 4.78 -2.00 6.21
N GLU A 194 3.47 -1.92 5.99
CA GLU A 194 2.80 -1.02 5.06
C GLU A 194 1.51 -0.51 5.71
N GLY A 195 0.85 0.45 5.08
CA GLY A 195 -0.45 0.92 5.53
C GLY A 195 -1.60 0.00 5.10
N THR A 196 -2.82 0.30 5.55
CA THR A 196 -3.99 -0.50 5.13
C THR A 196 -4.32 -0.30 3.65
N LEU A 197 -4.01 0.87 3.09
CA LEU A 197 -4.25 1.18 1.67
C LEU A 197 -2.99 1.69 0.96
N THR A 198 -1.90 1.89 1.70
CA THR A 198 -0.69 2.59 1.25
C THR A 198 0.55 1.74 1.47
N ASN A 199 1.60 1.96 0.67
CA ASN A 199 2.94 1.50 1.06
C ASN A 199 3.58 2.57 1.96
N PHE A 200 4.50 2.15 2.83
CA PHE A 200 5.13 3.03 3.81
C PHE A 200 6.63 3.19 3.53
N PHE A 201 7.13 4.41 3.71
CA PHE A 201 8.53 4.77 3.54
C PHE A 201 8.99 5.61 4.73
N VAL A 202 10.25 5.43 5.13
CA VAL A 202 10.93 6.24 6.15
C VAL A 202 12.13 6.91 5.50
N VAL A 203 12.27 8.22 5.69
CA VAL A 203 13.49 8.94 5.36
C VAL A 203 14.28 9.09 6.65
N LYS A 204 15.50 8.59 6.69
CA LYS A 204 16.40 8.80 7.83
C LYS A 204 17.70 9.45 7.37
N VAL A 205 18.31 10.21 8.27
CA VAL A 205 19.71 10.63 8.10
C VAL A 205 20.56 9.37 8.20
N ARG A 206 21.54 9.24 7.31
CA ARG A 206 22.50 8.14 7.36
C ARG A 206 23.32 8.25 8.64
N ASP A 207 23.70 7.10 9.18
CA ASP A 207 24.74 7.04 10.21
C ASP A 207 26.06 7.49 9.58
N SER A 208 26.33 8.79 9.60
CA SER A 208 27.65 9.29 9.32
C SER A 208 28.52 8.97 10.52
N LYS A 209 29.75 8.50 10.32
CA LYS A 209 30.75 8.42 11.41
C LYS A 209 31.12 9.81 11.97
N THR A 210 30.46 10.87 11.49
CA THR A 210 30.57 12.28 11.87
C THR A 210 29.30 12.81 12.56
N TRP A 211 28.40 11.91 13.00
CA TRP A 211 27.24 12.23 13.83
C TRP A 211 27.72 12.59 15.25
N ASN A 212 28.01 13.88 15.46
CA ASN A 212 28.46 14.42 16.73
C ASN A 212 27.39 15.41 17.22
N GLU A 213 26.86 15.23 18.44
CA GLU A 213 25.83 16.11 19.03
C GLU A 213 26.22 17.60 19.01
N GLU A 214 27.53 17.91 19.13
CA GLU A 214 28.07 19.29 19.05
C GLU A 214 27.88 19.97 17.68
N ASN A 215 27.83 19.21 16.58
CA ASN A 215 27.60 19.76 15.24
C ASN A 215 26.12 20.13 15.03
N HIS A 216 25.20 19.48 15.75
CA HIS A 216 23.76 19.74 15.66
C HIS A 216 23.33 21.02 16.38
N GLN A 217 23.91 21.32 17.54
CA GLN A 217 23.61 22.57 18.26
C GLN A 217 23.99 23.79 17.40
N LYS A 218 25.14 23.75 16.73
CA LYS A 218 25.60 24.81 15.82
C LYS A 218 24.84 24.88 14.49
N ALA A 219 24.34 23.75 13.98
CA ALA A 219 23.54 23.71 12.75
C ALA A 219 22.08 24.16 12.98
N ALA A 220 21.50 23.87 14.15
CA ALA A 220 20.18 24.38 14.53
C ALA A 220 20.18 25.90 14.79
N GLU A 221 21.34 26.46 15.12
CA GLU A 221 21.55 27.90 15.35
C GLU A 221 21.93 28.68 14.08
N SER A 222 22.23 28.01 12.97
CA SER A 222 22.57 28.66 11.69
C SER A 222 21.48 28.48 10.64
N ASP A 223 20.94 29.59 10.09
CA ASP A 223 19.99 29.61 8.97
C ASP A 223 20.57 29.12 7.62
N ASP A 224 21.73 28.46 7.63
CA ASP A 224 22.41 28.00 6.44
C ASP A 224 21.86 26.64 5.96
N HIS A 225 20.75 26.70 5.21
CA HIS A 225 20.13 25.54 4.57
C HIS A 225 21.02 24.83 3.52
N SER A 226 22.22 25.36 3.21
CA SER A 226 23.13 24.76 2.22
C SER A 226 23.88 23.50 2.72
N ARG A 227 23.74 23.13 4.00
CA ARG A 227 24.51 22.03 4.62
C ARG A 227 23.85 20.65 4.59
N PHE A 228 22.57 20.55 4.25
CA PHE A 228 21.89 19.24 4.12
C PHE A 228 21.91 18.81 2.65
N GLN A 229 22.85 17.95 2.30
CA GLN A 229 22.86 17.34 0.98
C GLN A 229 21.88 16.18 0.97
N LEU A 230 21.20 15.95 -0.17
CA LEU A 230 20.32 14.78 -0.33
C LEU A 230 21.06 13.45 -0.06
N THR A 231 22.38 13.47 -0.16
CA THR A 231 23.30 12.37 0.12
C THR A 231 23.38 11.96 1.59
N ASP A 232 22.99 12.86 2.49
CA ASP A 232 22.96 12.63 3.94
C ASP A 232 21.77 11.77 4.35
N TYR A 233 20.84 11.49 3.43
CA TYR A 233 19.62 10.74 3.70
C TYR A 233 19.60 9.37 3.02
N GLU A 234 18.85 8.46 3.61
CA GLU A 234 18.45 7.20 3.01
C GLU A 234 16.94 7.01 3.15
N VAL A 235 16.37 6.33 2.16
CA VAL A 235 14.95 6.02 2.10
C VAL A 235 14.77 4.53 2.30
N LEU A 236 13.98 4.16 3.29
CA LEU A 236 13.71 2.80 3.69
C LEU A 236 12.25 2.44 3.47
N THR A 237 12.00 1.18 3.16
CA THR A 237 10.66 0.56 3.13
C THR A 237 10.80 -0.92 3.47
N ALA A 238 9.73 -1.54 3.96
CA ALA A 238 9.73 -2.96 4.28
C ALA A 238 10.11 -3.81 3.04
N PRO A 239 10.94 -4.86 3.21
CA PRO A 239 11.28 -5.78 2.13
C PRO A 239 10.04 -6.62 1.74
N LEU A 240 9.99 -7.12 0.51
CA LEU A 240 8.88 -8.00 0.08
C LEU A 240 8.82 -9.29 0.91
N SER A 241 9.95 -9.76 1.45
CA SER A 241 10.03 -10.92 2.34
C SER A 241 9.32 -10.70 3.69
N ALA A 242 9.09 -9.45 4.10
CA ALA A 242 8.32 -9.13 5.30
C ALA A 242 6.80 -9.22 5.10
N GLY A 243 6.33 -9.54 3.89
CA GLY A 243 4.90 -9.70 3.60
C GLY A 243 4.20 -8.36 3.36
N VAL A 244 4.67 -7.59 2.38
CA VAL A 244 4.05 -6.32 1.93
C VAL A 244 3.66 -6.36 0.45
N LEU A 245 2.74 -5.48 0.03
CA LEU A 245 2.35 -5.35 -1.36
C LEU A 245 3.49 -4.72 -2.18
N PRO A 246 3.90 -5.31 -3.33
CA PRO A 246 4.67 -4.58 -4.33
C PRO A 246 3.77 -3.55 -5.02
N GLY A 247 3.54 -2.40 -4.38
CA GLY A 247 2.74 -1.34 -4.98
C GLY A 247 3.40 -0.71 -6.21
N VAL A 248 2.59 -0.31 -7.19
CA VAL A 248 3.08 0.34 -8.42
C VAL A 248 3.87 1.61 -8.09
N MET A 249 3.34 2.47 -7.20
CA MET A 249 4.03 3.68 -6.76
C MET A 249 5.27 3.36 -5.92
N ARG A 250 5.22 2.32 -5.08
CA ARG A 250 6.37 1.88 -4.29
C ARG A 250 7.55 1.52 -5.20
N ASN A 251 7.29 0.72 -6.23
CA ASN A 251 8.34 0.31 -7.17
C ASN A 251 8.88 1.51 -7.95
N LEU A 252 8.03 2.45 -8.35
CA LEU A 252 8.48 3.69 -8.99
C LEU A 252 9.43 4.50 -8.09
N VAL A 253 9.12 4.64 -6.80
CA VAL A 253 9.99 5.33 -5.83
C VAL A 253 11.33 4.62 -5.70
N ILE A 254 11.32 3.28 -5.59
CA ILE A 254 12.55 2.48 -5.48
C ILE A 254 13.42 2.63 -6.73
N GLU A 255 12.83 2.50 -7.91
CA GLU A 255 13.50 2.66 -9.20
C GLU A 255 14.09 4.06 -9.36
N TRP A 256 13.35 5.10 -8.98
CA TRP A 256 13.80 6.48 -9.06
C TRP A 256 15.07 6.73 -8.25
N PHE A 257 15.12 6.25 -7.00
CA PHE A 257 16.31 6.35 -6.17
C PHE A 257 17.46 5.48 -6.69
N ALA A 258 17.17 4.27 -7.19
CA ALA A 258 18.19 3.41 -7.79
C ALA A 258 18.83 4.07 -9.03
N ASP A 259 18.03 4.62 -9.94
CA ASP A 259 18.52 5.30 -11.15
C ASP A 259 19.31 6.57 -10.81
N SER A 260 18.84 7.35 -9.84
CA SER A 260 19.53 8.58 -9.40
C SER A 260 20.94 8.25 -8.90
N SER A 261 21.10 7.14 -8.17
CA SER A 261 22.41 6.65 -7.73
C SER A 261 23.36 6.22 -8.87
N THR A 262 22.84 5.94 -10.07
CA THR A 262 23.66 5.57 -11.24
C THR A 262 24.02 6.76 -12.13
N ARG A 263 23.21 7.83 -12.13
CA ARG A 263 23.48 9.08 -12.86
C ARG A 263 24.54 9.93 -12.16
N ASP A 264 24.60 9.84 -10.84
CA ASP A 264 25.60 10.51 -9.98
C ASP A 264 26.95 9.75 -9.89
N LYS A 265 27.44 9.19 -11.01
CA LYS A 265 28.83 8.70 -11.10
C LYS A 265 29.86 9.81 -11.39
N HIS A 266 29.40 11.05 -11.63
CA HIS A 266 30.24 12.23 -11.84
C HIS A 266 30.02 13.36 -10.82
N SER A 267 29.12 13.17 -9.85
CA SER A 267 28.91 14.01 -8.67
C SER A 267 28.54 13.07 -7.52
N ASP A 268 29.17 13.22 -6.36
CA ASP A 268 29.22 12.25 -5.24
C ASP A 268 27.87 12.05 -4.50
N ALA A 269 26.77 11.82 -5.22
CA ALA A 269 25.41 11.82 -4.70
C ALA A 269 24.63 10.53 -4.98
N SER A 270 24.99 9.43 -4.31
CA SER A 270 24.21 8.19 -4.37
C SER A 270 23.24 8.06 -3.19
N LEU A 271 21.94 8.22 -3.46
CA LEU A 271 20.83 7.78 -2.58
C LEU A 271 20.53 6.30 -2.82
N ARG A 272 20.70 5.43 -1.82
CA ARG A 272 20.38 4.00 -1.92
C ARG A 272 19.09 3.69 -1.15
N VAL A 273 18.16 3.01 -1.80
CA VAL A 273 17.06 2.34 -1.10
C VAL A 273 17.55 0.96 -0.70
N GLN A 274 17.78 0.74 0.59
CA GLN A 274 18.01 -0.60 1.12
C GLN A 274 16.67 -1.20 1.52
N ALA A 275 16.38 -2.39 1.00
CA ALA A 275 15.47 -3.29 1.67
C ALA A 275 16.07 -3.59 3.05
N LEU A 276 15.31 -3.40 4.13
CA LEU A 276 15.74 -3.84 5.47
C LEU A 276 15.97 -5.35 5.43
N ASP A 277 17.21 -5.76 5.18
CA ASP A 277 17.61 -7.15 5.21
C ASP A 277 17.57 -7.59 6.68
N SER A 278 16.93 -8.73 6.96
CA SER A 278 16.66 -9.26 8.31
C SER A 278 17.90 -9.79 9.04
N ARG A 279 19.04 -9.09 8.91
CA ARG A 279 20.31 -9.43 9.54
C ARG A 279 20.68 -8.43 10.63
N LEU A 280 19.83 -8.34 11.64
CA LEU A 280 20.29 -8.08 13.01
C LEU A 280 20.16 -9.40 13.79
N GLY A 281 21.22 -10.19 13.75
CA GLY A 281 21.38 -11.33 14.65
C GLY A 281 21.46 -10.84 16.11
N PRO A 282 21.16 -11.71 17.09
CA PRO A 282 21.00 -11.33 18.49
C PRO A 282 22.36 -11.02 19.13
N GLN A 283 22.77 -9.75 19.11
CA GLN A 283 23.88 -9.25 19.93
C GLN A 283 23.54 -7.87 20.52
N ALA A 284 22.53 -7.83 21.38
CA ALA A 284 22.36 -6.74 22.36
C ALA A 284 21.48 -7.17 23.54
N VAL A 285 21.64 -8.40 24.05
CA VAL A 285 21.05 -8.80 25.34
C VAL A 285 22.16 -9.25 26.29
N HIS A 286 23.07 -8.33 26.62
CA HIS A 286 23.87 -8.45 27.83
C HIS A 286 24.47 -7.10 28.22
N ARG A 287 23.78 -6.39 29.12
CA ARG A 287 24.32 -5.71 30.31
C ARG A 287 23.25 -4.79 30.90
N ASN A 288 22.47 -5.33 31.84
CA ASN A 288 22.06 -4.65 33.06
C ASN A 288 21.32 -5.63 33.98
N ARG A 289 22.08 -6.62 34.48
CA ARG A 289 21.78 -7.30 35.74
C ARG A 289 22.91 -6.94 36.68
N MET A 290 22.69 -5.92 37.51
CA MET A 290 23.35 -5.70 38.80
C MET A 290 22.75 -4.43 39.42
N ALA A 291 21.60 -4.58 40.06
CA ALA A 291 21.24 -3.77 41.22
C ALA A 291 20.64 -4.74 42.23
N LYS A 292 21.47 -5.11 43.21
CA LYS A 292 21.18 -6.04 44.29
C LYS A 292 20.07 -5.48 45.19
N LEU A 293 19.28 -6.41 45.71
CA LEU A 293 18.48 -6.28 46.91
C LEU A 293 19.26 -5.61 48.06
N GLN A 294 18.59 -4.66 48.73
CA GLN A 294 18.65 -4.49 50.18
C GLN A 294 17.21 -4.29 50.66
N LEU A 295 16.55 -5.37 51.10
CA LEU A 295 15.39 -5.30 51.98
C LEU A 295 15.87 -5.76 53.36
N GLY A 296 16.09 -4.79 54.24
CA GLY A 296 16.20 -5.00 55.68
C GLY A 296 14.83 -5.31 56.26
N GLY A 297 14.77 -6.31 57.14
CA GLY A 297 13.56 -7.01 57.53
C GLY A 297 12.84 -6.52 58.80
N VAL A 298 12.15 -7.52 59.37
CA VAL A 298 11.39 -7.62 60.63
C VAL A 298 10.02 -6.90 60.61
N ARG A 299 8.85 -7.51 60.91
CA ARG A 299 8.50 -8.60 61.85
C ARG A 299 7.29 -9.44 61.40
N GLU A 300 7.34 -10.71 61.79
CA GLU A 300 6.23 -11.66 61.87
C GLU A 300 5.13 -11.20 62.82
N SER A 301 3.87 -11.49 62.48
CA SER A 301 2.89 -11.90 63.48
C SER A 301 1.83 -12.80 62.83
N ASN A 302 1.67 -13.98 63.41
CA ASN A 302 0.73 -15.04 63.09
C ASN A 302 -0.73 -14.61 63.34
N ALA A 303 -1.67 -15.03 62.48
CA ALA A 303 -2.99 -15.54 62.89
C ALA A 303 -3.75 -16.18 61.71
N THR A 304 -3.83 -17.51 61.76
CA THR A 304 -4.98 -18.41 61.49
C THR A 304 -6.16 -17.96 60.61
N TYR A 305 -6.40 -18.78 59.57
CA TYR A 305 -7.68 -19.08 58.88
C TYR A 305 -8.82 -19.45 59.86
N PRO A 306 -10.12 -19.27 59.52
CA PRO A 306 -10.79 -19.73 58.29
C PRO A 306 -11.14 -18.64 57.26
#